data_AF-A0A7J8TX58-F1
#
_entry.id   AF-A0A7J8TX58-F1
#
_cell.length_a   1.000
_cell.length_b   1.000
_cell.length_c   1.000
_cell.angle_alpha   90.00
_cell.angle_beta   90.00
_cell.angle_gamma   90.00
#
_symmetry.space_group_name_H-M   'P 1'
#
loop_
_entity.id
_entity.type
_entity.pdbx_description
1 polymer ?
#
loop_
_entity_poly.entity_id
_entity_poly.type
_entity_poly.pdbx_seq_one_letter_code
_entity_poly.pdbx_strand_id
1 'polypeptide(L)'
;MAPTTIAAPSSCMLLKTPFSLKRGSKALSLNNGRRLSKRLFSCNAIYNPQVRIKREGQPKTLNYRVFFEDASGKKISPWHDVPLHLGNGVFNFIVEIPKESSAKMEVATVELYTPIKQDTKKGKLRYYPYNINWNYGLLPQTWEDPSFANSEVEGAFGDNDPVDVVEIGDSVMAQNLRLSEQWFRDHKSDEEK
;
A
#
# COMPACT_ATOMS: atom_id res chain seq x y z
N MET A 1 61.48 17.49 -9.10
CA MET A 1 60.79 16.20 -9.24
C MET A 1 59.87 16.29 -10.44
N ALA A 2 60.28 15.72 -11.57
CA ALA A 2 59.58 15.80 -12.85
C ALA A 2 58.70 14.54 -13.08
N PRO A 3 57.58 14.63 -13.82
CA PRO A 3 56.70 13.50 -14.13
C PRO A 3 57.01 12.88 -15.51
N THR A 4 56.85 11.56 -15.66
CA THR A 4 56.88 10.84 -16.96
C THR A 4 55.99 9.58 -16.84
N THR A 5 54.79 9.53 -17.42
CA THR A 5 54.37 9.01 -18.75
C THR A 5 54.15 7.48 -18.86
N ILE A 6 52.86 7.10 -18.92
CA ILE A 6 52.12 6.14 -19.81
C ILE A 6 52.78 4.81 -20.25
N ALA A 7 52.07 3.68 -20.07
CA ALA A 7 51.69 2.71 -21.13
C ALA A 7 50.88 1.49 -20.62
N ALA A 8 49.87 1.08 -21.40
CA ALA A 8 49.18 -0.22 -21.38
C ALA A 8 49.28 -0.83 -22.81
N PRO A 9 48.62 -1.94 -23.15
CA PRO A 9 48.69 -3.33 -22.65
C PRO A 9 49.13 -4.32 -23.76
N SER A 10 49.41 -5.58 -23.44
CA SER A 10 49.57 -6.73 -24.37
C SER A 10 49.74 -7.99 -23.51
N SER A 11 49.33 -9.22 -23.82
CA SER A 11 48.74 -9.92 -24.97
C SER A 11 48.36 -11.32 -24.41
N CYS A 12 47.31 -11.96 -24.95
CA CYS A 12 47.36 -13.37 -25.37
C CYS A 12 45.96 -13.83 -25.80
N MET A 13 45.77 -13.91 -27.12
CA MET A 13 44.71 -14.69 -27.75
C MET A 13 45.21 -16.11 -27.93
N LEU A 14 44.45 -17.13 -27.51
CA LEU A 14 44.44 -18.43 -28.20
C LEU A 14 43.05 -19.07 -28.13
N LEU A 15 42.49 -19.25 -29.32
CA LEU A 15 41.30 -20.03 -29.67
C LEU A 15 41.47 -21.52 -29.35
N LYS A 16 40.33 -22.22 -29.15
CA LYS A 16 39.95 -23.46 -29.88
C LYS A 16 38.53 -23.93 -29.47
N THR A 17 37.59 -23.81 -30.40
CA THR A 17 36.33 -24.60 -30.48
C THR A 17 36.56 -25.75 -31.49
N PRO A 18 35.58 -26.65 -31.76
CA PRO A 18 34.57 -27.30 -30.93
C PRO A 18 34.64 -28.85 -31.03
N PHE A 19 34.04 -29.58 -30.10
CA PHE A 19 33.66 -30.98 -30.34
C PHE A 19 32.14 -31.10 -30.51
N SER A 20 31.76 -31.62 -31.67
CA SER A 20 30.40 -31.90 -32.11
C SER A 20 29.97 -33.29 -31.61
N LEU A 21 28.80 -33.39 -30.98
CA LEU A 21 28.02 -34.63 -30.94
C LEU A 21 26.66 -34.38 -31.57
N LYS A 22 26.41 -35.02 -32.72
CA LYS A 22 25.09 -35.19 -33.31
C LYS A 22 24.46 -36.46 -32.75
N ARG A 23 23.22 -36.38 -32.25
CA ARG A 23 22.27 -37.50 -32.34
C ARG A 23 20.85 -36.94 -32.45
N GLY A 24 20.15 -37.35 -33.50
CA GLY A 24 18.88 -36.80 -33.92
C GLY A 24 17.65 -37.36 -33.22
N SER A 25 16.60 -36.55 -33.33
CA SER A 25 15.19 -36.89 -33.55
C SER A 25 14.47 -37.72 -32.47
N LYS A 26 13.60 -37.04 -31.71
CA LYS A 26 12.14 -37.08 -31.91
C LYS A 26 11.48 -36.01 -31.06
N ALA A 27 10.80 -35.09 -31.73
CA ALA A 27 9.86 -34.17 -31.11
C ALA A 27 8.73 -34.98 -30.48
N LEU A 28 8.51 -34.77 -29.18
CA LEU A 28 7.24 -35.04 -28.54
C LEU A 28 6.73 -33.71 -27.99
N SER A 29 5.90 -33.08 -28.79
CA SER A 29 5.04 -31.97 -28.38
C SER A 29 4.02 -32.52 -27.38
N LEU A 30 4.24 -32.26 -26.09
CA LEU A 30 3.21 -32.37 -25.07
C LEU A 30 2.57 -31.00 -24.92
N ASN A 31 1.71 -30.67 -25.88
CA ASN A 31 0.85 -29.51 -25.82
C ASN A 31 -0.39 -29.88 -24.98
N ASN A 32 -0.24 -29.97 -23.65
CA ASN A 32 -1.38 -29.95 -22.75
C ASN A 32 -0.97 -29.62 -21.31
N GLY A 33 -0.59 -28.37 -21.09
CA GLY A 33 -0.56 -27.78 -19.75
C GLY A 33 -1.45 -26.55 -19.81
N ARG A 34 -2.69 -26.67 -19.34
CA ARG A 34 -3.59 -25.53 -19.10
C ARG A 34 -2.73 -24.39 -18.55
N ARG A 35 -2.59 -23.29 -19.28
CA ARG A 35 -2.07 -22.05 -18.71
C ARG A 35 -3.02 -21.74 -17.56
N LEU A 36 -2.61 -22.08 -16.34
CA LEU A 36 -3.18 -21.47 -15.15
C LEU A 36 -2.98 -19.98 -15.38
N SER A 37 -4.06 -19.31 -15.76
CA SER A 37 -4.17 -17.87 -15.62
C SER A 37 -3.97 -17.65 -14.13
N LYS A 38 -2.72 -17.36 -13.74
CA LYS A 38 -2.45 -16.67 -12.49
C LYS A 38 -3.15 -15.35 -12.70
N ARG A 39 -4.44 -15.26 -12.33
CA ARG A 39 -5.08 -13.98 -12.05
C ARG A 39 -4.21 -13.41 -10.95
N LEU A 40 -3.24 -12.59 -11.35
CA LEU A 40 -2.52 -11.72 -10.44
C LEU A 40 -3.63 -10.88 -9.84
N PHE A 41 -3.87 -11.05 -8.55
CA PHE A 41 -4.74 -10.18 -7.79
C PHE A 41 -4.04 -8.82 -7.74
N SER A 42 -4.18 -8.03 -8.80
CA SER A 42 -3.79 -6.63 -8.77
C SER A 42 -4.93 -5.89 -8.09
N CYS A 43 -4.81 -5.65 -6.79
CA CYS A 43 -5.47 -4.52 -6.16
C CYS A 43 -4.95 -3.25 -6.84
N ASN A 44 -5.57 -2.88 -7.95
CA ASN A 44 -5.29 -1.59 -8.55
C ASN A 44 -5.97 -0.57 -7.67
N ALA A 45 -5.19 0.11 -6.83
CA ALA A 45 -5.68 1.26 -6.12
C ALA A 45 -6.06 2.33 -7.15
N ILE A 46 -7.34 2.39 -7.49
CA ILE A 46 -7.86 3.44 -8.35
C ILE A 46 -7.64 4.75 -7.59
N TYR A 47 -7.14 5.76 -8.29
CA TYR A 47 -6.91 7.08 -7.72
C TYR A 47 -8.20 7.89 -7.87
N ASN A 48 -8.70 8.50 -6.80
CA ASN A 48 -9.74 9.52 -6.93
C ASN A 48 -9.06 10.89 -7.17
N PRO A 49 -9.06 11.43 -8.40
CA PRO A 49 -8.35 12.66 -8.72
C PRO A 49 -8.94 13.91 -8.09
N GLN A 50 -10.09 13.80 -7.42
CA GLN A 50 -10.81 14.94 -6.85
C GLN A 50 -10.28 15.36 -5.47
N VAL A 51 -9.42 14.55 -4.84
CA VAL A 51 -8.87 14.84 -3.51
C VAL A 51 -7.37 15.07 -3.60
N ARG A 52 -6.93 16.24 -3.12
CA ARG A 52 -5.55 16.69 -3.11
C ARG A 52 -4.99 16.67 -1.70
N ILE A 53 -3.67 16.51 -1.61
CA ILE A 53 -2.95 16.50 -0.34
C ILE A 53 -2.19 17.80 -0.16
N LYS A 54 -2.37 18.44 1.00
CA LYS A 54 -1.62 19.63 1.41
C LYS A 54 -0.85 19.35 2.69
N ARG A 55 0.46 19.55 2.62
CA ARG A 55 1.37 19.35 3.75
C ARG A 55 1.65 20.69 4.41
N GLU A 56 1.45 20.75 5.71
CA GLU A 56 1.75 21.91 6.53
C GLU A 56 2.76 21.52 7.62
N GLY A 57 3.69 22.42 7.95
CA GLY A 57 4.81 22.14 8.83
C GLY A 57 5.95 21.37 8.16
N GLN A 58 7.05 21.20 8.89
CA GLN A 58 8.23 20.49 8.39
C GLN A 58 8.10 18.99 8.65
N PRO A 59 8.44 18.11 7.69
CA PRO A 59 8.47 16.67 7.93
C PRO A 59 9.32 16.31 9.16
N LYS A 60 8.93 15.25 9.88
CA LYS A 60 9.60 14.80 11.13
C LYS A 60 9.61 15.87 12.23
N THR A 61 8.54 16.66 12.32
CA THR A 61 8.30 17.59 13.44
C THR A 61 6.92 17.37 14.04
N LEU A 62 6.72 17.80 15.29
CA LEU A 62 5.44 17.67 16.01
C LEU A 62 4.30 18.44 15.33
N ASN A 63 4.62 19.47 14.55
CA ASN A 63 3.67 20.34 13.86
C ASN A 63 3.38 19.88 12.43
N TYR A 64 3.97 18.78 11.97
CA TYR A 64 3.72 18.25 10.63
C TYR A 64 2.28 17.73 10.53
N ARG A 65 1.54 18.20 9.52
CA ARG A 65 0.17 17.79 9.23
C ARG A 65 -0.02 17.55 7.75
N VAL A 66 -0.82 16.54 7.43
CA VAL A 66 -1.24 16.20 6.07
C VAL A 66 -2.76 16.42 5.99
N PHE A 67 -3.14 17.53 5.37
CA PHE A 67 -4.54 17.88 5.11
C PHE A 67 -4.99 17.36 3.75
N PHE A 68 -6.30 17.15 3.66
CA PHE A 68 -6.99 16.77 2.44
C PHE A 68 -7.77 17.98 1.95
N GLU A 69 -7.72 18.25 0.64
CA GLU A 69 -8.47 19.32 -0.01
C GLU A 69 -9.29 18.74 -1.16
N ASP A 70 -10.51 19.22 -1.36
CA ASP A 70 -11.33 18.85 -2.51
C ASP A 70 -10.84 19.53 -3.80
N ALA A 71 -11.54 19.28 -4.92
CA ALA A 71 -11.20 19.87 -6.22
C ALA A 71 -11.27 21.41 -6.25
N SER A 72 -12.01 22.03 -5.32
CA SER A 72 -12.10 23.48 -5.16
C SER A 72 -10.99 24.08 -4.29
N GLY A 73 -10.19 23.24 -3.62
CA GLY A 73 -9.16 23.65 -2.67
C GLY A 73 -9.68 23.83 -1.25
N LYS A 74 -10.92 23.44 -0.95
CA LYS A 74 -11.46 23.49 0.41
C LYS A 74 -10.95 22.30 1.21
N LYS A 75 -10.49 22.53 2.45
CA LYS A 75 -10.10 21.46 3.38
C LYS A 75 -11.28 20.55 3.69
N ILE A 76 -11.04 19.25 3.63
CA ILE A 76 -11.99 18.19 3.97
C ILE A 76 -11.36 17.22 4.97
N SER A 77 -12.20 16.56 5.76
CA SER A 77 -11.82 15.52 6.69
C SER A 77 -11.64 14.17 5.97
N PRO A 78 -10.46 13.52 6.05
CA PRO A 78 -10.31 12.15 5.56
C PRO A 78 -11.19 11.15 6.31
N TRP A 79 -11.62 11.44 7.55
CA TRP A 79 -12.50 10.56 8.30
C TRP A 79 -13.97 10.78 7.94
N HIS A 80 -14.45 12.02 7.90
CA HIS A 80 -15.89 12.30 7.81
C HIS A 80 -16.39 12.59 6.39
N ASP A 81 -15.59 13.29 5.58
CA ASP A 81 -16.04 13.85 4.30
C ASP A 81 -15.76 12.93 3.10
N VAL A 82 -14.81 12.00 3.25
CA VAL A 82 -14.54 10.99 2.22
C VAL A 82 -15.62 9.89 2.30
N PRO A 83 -16.33 9.58 1.20
CA PRO A 83 -17.37 8.56 1.24
C PRO A 83 -16.75 7.17 1.49
N LEU A 84 -17.36 6.35 2.34
CA LEU A 84 -16.88 4.96 2.55
C LEU A 84 -17.02 4.11 1.28
N HIS A 85 -18.17 4.16 0.63
CA HIS A 85 -18.51 3.28 -0.48
C HIS A 85 -18.43 4.01 -1.82
N LEU A 86 -17.96 3.30 -2.85
CA LEU A 86 -18.02 3.76 -4.25
C LEU A 86 -18.95 2.92 -5.13
N GLY A 87 -19.60 1.92 -4.55
CA GLY A 87 -20.42 0.94 -5.26
C GLY A 87 -19.62 -0.28 -5.71
N ASN A 88 -20.34 -1.32 -6.14
CA ASN A 88 -19.77 -2.59 -6.62
C ASN A 88 -18.80 -3.29 -5.64
N GLY A 89 -18.98 -3.10 -4.32
CA GLY A 89 -18.09 -3.68 -3.31
C GLY A 89 -16.71 -3.01 -3.22
N VAL A 90 -16.57 -1.81 -3.79
CA VAL A 90 -15.35 -1.00 -3.70
C VAL A 90 -15.49 0.02 -2.58
N PHE A 91 -14.44 0.11 -1.76
CA PHE A 91 -14.35 1.02 -0.63
C PHE A 91 -13.25 2.06 -0.85
N ASN A 92 -13.43 3.23 -0.26
CA ASN A 92 -12.31 4.14 -0.07
C ASN A 92 -11.47 3.68 1.13
N PHE A 93 -10.17 3.80 1.00
CA PHE A 93 -9.19 3.54 2.05
C PHE A 93 -8.21 4.71 2.11
N ILE A 94 -7.97 5.22 3.31
CA ILE A 94 -7.02 6.30 3.54
C ILE A 94 -5.69 5.69 3.97
N VAL A 95 -4.64 5.88 3.16
CA VAL A 95 -3.30 5.40 3.51
C VAL A 95 -2.65 6.37 4.50
N GLU A 96 -2.31 5.86 5.68
CA GLU A 96 -1.62 6.62 6.73
C GLU A 96 -0.15 6.25 6.81
N ILE A 97 0.16 4.95 6.75
CA ILE A 97 1.54 4.44 6.81
C ILE A 97 1.81 3.66 5.53
N PRO A 98 2.64 4.23 4.62
CA PRO A 98 3.11 3.52 3.44
C PRO A 98 3.82 2.22 3.79
N LYS A 99 3.66 1.21 2.93
CA LYS A 99 4.47 -0.01 2.94
C LYS A 99 5.97 0.33 2.95
N GLU A 100 6.75 -0.46 3.67
CA GLU A 100 8.18 -0.25 3.94
C GLU A 100 8.52 1.06 4.67
N SER A 101 7.61 1.56 5.51
CA SER A 101 7.88 2.73 6.36
C SER A 101 7.59 2.45 7.85
N SER A 102 8.08 3.31 8.74
CA SER A 102 8.01 3.10 10.20
C SER A 102 7.44 4.27 10.99
N ALA A 103 7.19 5.43 10.37
CA ALA A 103 6.57 6.55 11.06
C ALA A 103 5.13 6.17 11.40
N LYS A 104 4.76 6.13 12.69
CA LYS A 104 3.38 5.87 13.09
C LYS A 104 2.56 7.12 12.85
N MET A 105 1.90 7.15 11.71
CA MET A 105 1.07 8.24 11.25
C MET A 105 -0.38 7.81 11.40
N GLU A 106 -1.24 8.73 11.83
CA GLU A 106 -2.63 8.46 12.16
C GLU A 106 -3.48 9.71 11.93
N VAL A 107 -4.76 9.50 11.67
CA VAL A 107 -5.76 10.54 11.61
C VAL A 107 -5.87 11.21 12.99
N ALA A 108 -5.83 12.54 13.01
CA ALA A 108 -5.99 13.30 14.25
C ALA A 108 -7.48 13.46 14.57
N THR A 109 -8.09 12.44 15.19
CA THR A 109 -9.54 12.38 15.51
C THR A 109 -10.08 13.57 16.31
N VAL A 110 -9.21 14.26 17.06
CA VAL A 110 -9.55 15.43 17.88
C VAL A 110 -9.25 16.78 17.23
N GLU A 111 -8.56 16.80 16.08
CA GLU A 111 -8.19 18.04 15.38
C GLU A 111 -9.20 18.39 14.28
N LEU A 112 -9.40 19.68 14.03
CA LEU A 112 -10.29 20.15 12.98
C LEU A 112 -9.82 19.66 11.61
N TYR A 113 -10.77 19.19 10.78
CA TYR A 113 -10.51 18.53 9.49
C TYR A 113 -9.70 17.23 9.60
N THR A 114 -9.50 16.71 10.81
CA THR A 114 -8.88 15.41 11.10
C THR A 114 -7.66 15.10 10.21
N PRO A 115 -6.64 15.97 10.14
CA PRO A 115 -5.46 15.74 9.31
C PRO A 115 -4.71 14.48 9.76
N ILE A 116 -3.90 13.90 8.88
CA ILE A 116 -2.96 12.85 9.30
C ILE A 116 -1.75 13.53 9.97
N LYS A 117 -1.37 13.02 11.14
CA LYS A 117 -0.19 13.46 11.91
C LYS A 117 0.61 12.26 12.41
N GLN A 118 1.82 12.51 12.87
CA GLN A 118 2.59 11.45 13.52
C GLN A 118 2.20 11.34 15.00
N ASP A 119 1.96 10.11 15.47
CA ASP A 119 1.76 9.77 16.86
C ASP A 119 2.98 10.20 17.70
N THR A 120 2.77 10.51 18.97
CA THR A 120 3.82 10.89 19.91
C THR A 120 3.84 9.97 21.12
N LYS A 121 5.03 9.53 21.51
CA LYS A 121 5.26 8.75 22.73
C LYS A 121 6.30 9.46 23.57
N LYS A 122 5.93 9.85 24.80
CA LYS A 122 6.79 10.60 25.73
C LYS A 122 7.32 11.91 25.11
N GLY A 123 6.45 12.65 24.41
CA GLY A 123 6.79 13.93 23.76
C GLY A 123 7.68 13.82 22.52
N LYS A 124 8.00 12.61 22.06
CA LYS A 124 8.79 12.36 20.84
C LYS A 124 7.94 11.71 19.77
N LEU A 125 8.25 11.98 18.52
CA LEU A 125 7.63 11.33 17.36
C LEU A 125 7.81 9.81 17.45
N ARG A 126 6.72 9.08 17.28
CA ARG A 126 6.71 7.62 17.40
C ARG A 126 7.04 6.96 16.07
N TYR A 127 7.95 6.00 16.14
CA TYR A 127 8.28 5.10 15.05
C TYR A 127 8.08 3.66 15.53
N TYR A 128 7.62 2.79 14.64
CA TYR A 128 7.69 1.35 14.85
C TYR A 128 9.17 0.92 14.91
N PRO A 129 9.49 -0.15 15.66
CA PRO A 129 10.86 -0.68 15.74
C PRO A 129 11.37 -1.23 14.40
N TYR A 130 10.46 -1.53 13.46
CA TYR A 130 10.73 -2.01 12.12
C TYR A 130 9.80 -1.31 11.13
N ASN A 131 10.12 -1.40 9.84
CA ASN A 131 9.19 -0.99 8.79
C ASN A 131 8.02 -1.98 8.73
N ILE A 132 6.82 -1.47 8.41
CA ILE A 132 5.66 -2.32 8.14
C ILE A 132 5.70 -2.85 6.70
N ASN A 133 5.21 -4.07 6.47
CA ASN A 133 5.28 -4.74 5.16
C ASN A 133 4.05 -4.48 4.27
N TRP A 134 3.12 -3.62 4.71
CA TRP A 134 1.83 -3.37 4.05
C TRP A 134 1.52 -1.88 4.05
N ASN A 135 0.61 -1.45 3.17
CA ASN A 135 0.02 -0.13 3.33
C ASN A 135 -1.04 -0.20 4.43
N TYR A 136 -0.98 0.72 5.38
CA TYR A 136 -1.84 0.74 6.56
C TYR A 136 -2.58 2.07 6.67
N GLY A 137 -3.78 2.03 7.20
CA GLY A 137 -4.59 3.21 7.52
C GLY A 137 -6.01 2.82 7.87
N LEU A 138 -7.02 3.51 7.34
CA LEU A 138 -8.40 3.37 7.80
C LEU A 138 -9.49 3.39 6.71
N LEU A 139 -10.67 2.90 7.09
CA LEU A 139 -11.93 3.12 6.38
C LEU A 139 -12.61 4.43 6.86
N PRO A 140 -12.90 5.38 5.95
CA PRO A 140 -13.58 6.61 6.33
C PRO A 140 -15.05 6.33 6.73
N GLN A 141 -15.66 7.24 7.48
CA GLN A 141 -17.04 7.14 7.98
C GLN A 141 -17.34 5.86 8.79
N THR A 142 -16.30 5.30 9.41
CA THR A 142 -16.42 4.21 10.39
C THR A 142 -15.97 4.69 11.76
N TRP A 143 -16.43 4.06 12.83
CA TRP A 143 -16.02 4.38 14.19
C TRP A 143 -16.28 3.17 15.09
N GLU A 144 -15.26 2.75 15.83
CA GLU A 144 -15.36 1.71 16.83
C GLU A 144 -15.83 2.33 18.16
N ASP A 145 -17.16 2.35 18.36
CA ASP A 145 -17.79 3.00 19.51
C ASP A 145 -17.36 2.35 20.85
N PRO A 146 -16.68 3.11 21.74
CA PRO A 146 -16.19 2.57 23.01
C PRO A 146 -17.31 2.34 24.04
N SER A 147 -18.54 2.80 23.78
CA SER A 147 -19.70 2.59 24.65
C SER A 147 -20.45 1.29 24.37
N PHE A 148 -20.11 0.61 23.27
CA PHE A 148 -20.78 -0.62 22.83
C PHE A 148 -19.84 -1.83 22.99
N ALA A 149 -20.26 -2.80 23.81
CA ALA A 149 -19.55 -4.07 23.97
C ALA A 149 -19.99 -5.08 22.90
N ASN A 150 -19.04 -5.65 22.16
CA ASN A 150 -19.32 -6.62 21.11
C ASN A 150 -19.35 -8.06 21.67
N SER A 151 -20.51 -8.72 21.61
CA SER A 151 -20.71 -10.07 22.13
C SER A 151 -20.00 -11.17 21.33
N GLU A 152 -19.64 -10.92 20.06
CA GLU A 152 -18.92 -11.89 19.23
C GLU A 152 -17.43 -11.99 19.58
N VAL A 153 -16.88 -10.97 20.24
CA VAL A 153 -15.48 -10.88 20.66
C VAL A 153 -15.34 -10.71 22.18
N GLU A 154 -16.03 -11.58 22.92
CA GLU A 154 -15.94 -11.67 24.39
C GLU A 154 -16.27 -10.37 25.14
N GLY A 155 -17.12 -9.51 24.56
CA GLY A 155 -17.54 -8.26 25.18
C GLY A 155 -16.50 -7.13 25.08
N ALA A 156 -15.54 -7.23 24.14
CA ALA A 156 -14.60 -6.14 23.88
C ALA A 156 -15.32 -4.85 23.46
N PHE A 157 -14.80 -3.71 23.92
CA PHE A 157 -15.25 -2.38 23.54
C PHE A 157 -14.41 -1.87 22.36
N GLY A 158 -15.00 -0.98 21.55
CA GLY A 158 -14.27 -0.27 20.50
C GLY A 158 -13.13 0.61 21.06
N ASP A 159 -12.11 0.84 20.26
CA ASP A 159 -10.93 1.62 20.65
C ASP A 159 -11.08 3.14 20.46
N ASN A 160 -12.28 3.58 20.02
CA ASN A 160 -12.64 4.96 19.74
C ASN A 160 -11.97 5.57 18.50
N ASP A 161 -11.43 4.76 17.60
CA ASP A 161 -10.86 5.18 16.32
C ASP A 161 -11.68 4.63 15.11
N PRO A 162 -11.39 5.06 13.88
CA PRO A 162 -11.96 4.47 12.67
C PRO A 162 -11.43 3.06 12.45
N VAL A 163 -12.19 2.21 11.75
CA VAL A 163 -11.79 0.83 11.46
C VAL A 163 -10.51 0.80 10.62
N ASP A 164 -9.51 0.09 11.12
CA ASP A 164 -8.21 -0.10 10.48
C ASP A 164 -8.26 -0.98 9.22
N VAL A 165 -7.33 -0.74 8.31
CA VAL A 165 -7.15 -1.54 7.08
C VAL A 165 -5.68 -1.86 6.85
N VAL A 166 -5.43 -3.13 6.54
CA VAL A 166 -4.17 -3.64 6.00
C VAL A 166 -4.37 -3.94 4.52
N GLU A 167 -3.77 -3.13 3.65
CA GLU A 167 -3.81 -3.34 2.21
C GLU A 167 -2.59 -4.18 1.78
N ILE A 168 -2.87 -5.34 1.18
CA ILE A 168 -1.89 -6.42 0.96
C ILE A 168 -1.26 -6.43 -0.45
N GLY A 169 -1.44 -5.34 -1.19
CA GLY A 169 -0.90 -5.19 -2.54
C GLY A 169 0.62 -5.16 -2.61
N ASP A 170 1.11 -5.38 -3.83
CA ASP A 170 2.54 -5.37 -4.07
C ASP A 170 3.12 -3.93 -4.02
N SER A 171 2.34 -2.96 -4.50
CA SER A 171 2.77 -1.57 -4.66
C SER A 171 2.89 -0.82 -3.31
N VAL A 172 3.93 -0.01 -3.18
CA VAL A 172 4.05 0.99 -2.10
C VAL A 172 3.17 2.19 -2.43
N MET A 173 2.26 2.55 -1.52
CA MET A 173 1.36 3.69 -1.69
C MET A 173 1.84 4.92 -0.92
N ALA A 174 1.62 6.11 -1.48
CA ALA A 174 1.84 7.36 -0.77
C ALA A 174 0.72 7.60 0.26
N GLN A 175 0.98 8.45 1.26
CA GLN A 175 -0.04 8.96 2.17
C GLN A 175 -1.08 9.80 1.41
N ASN A 176 -2.18 9.18 0.98
CA ASN A 176 -3.30 9.80 0.30
C ASN A 176 -4.55 8.89 0.27
N LEU A 177 -5.66 9.42 -0.27
CA LEU A 177 -6.87 8.67 -0.57
C LEU A 177 -6.61 7.67 -1.71
N ARG A 178 -6.97 6.40 -1.49
CA ARG A 178 -6.89 5.32 -2.48
C ARG A 178 -8.14 4.45 -2.45
N LEU A 179 -8.47 3.82 -3.57
CA LEU A 179 -9.58 2.89 -3.65
C LEU A 179 -9.10 1.48 -3.32
N SER A 180 -9.83 0.74 -2.51
CA SER A 180 -9.64 -0.70 -2.29
C SER A 180 -10.79 -1.47 -2.98
N GLU A 181 -10.45 -2.40 -3.88
CA GLU A 181 -11.43 -3.38 -4.39
C GLU A 181 -11.56 -4.52 -3.37
N GLN A 182 -12.78 -4.87 -2.94
CA GLN A 182 -12.99 -6.04 -2.09
C GLN A 182 -13.26 -7.31 -2.91
N TRP A 183 -12.50 -8.35 -2.57
CA TRP A 183 -12.72 -9.77 -2.83
C TRP A 183 -13.98 -10.28 -2.09
N PHE A 184 -15.17 -10.28 -2.71
CA PHE A 184 -16.32 -11.11 -2.26
C PHE A 184 -17.39 -11.24 -3.37
N ARG A 185 -17.17 -12.17 -4.30
CA ARG A 185 -18.13 -12.93 -5.15
C ARG A 185 -17.23 -13.90 -5.92
N ASP A 186 -17.30 -15.22 -5.69
CA ASP A 186 -18.39 -16.05 -6.19
C ASP A 186 -18.65 -17.25 -5.27
N HIS A 187 -19.83 -17.30 -4.65
CA HIS A 187 -20.59 -18.54 -4.40
C HIS A 187 -22.08 -18.18 -4.53
N LYS A 188 -22.54 -18.01 -5.77
CA LYS A 188 -23.97 -18.13 -6.11
C LYS A 188 -24.11 -18.44 -7.60
N SER A 189 -24.03 -19.72 -7.91
CA SER A 189 -24.83 -20.40 -8.94
C SER A 189 -24.33 -21.84 -8.99
N ASP A 190 -25.05 -22.75 -8.35
CA ASP A 190 -25.16 -24.17 -8.74
C ASP A 190 -26.21 -24.80 -7.83
N GLU A 191 -27.46 -24.37 -8.00
CA GLU A 191 -28.63 -25.13 -7.55
C GLU A 191 -29.72 -24.99 -8.62
N GLU A 192 -29.46 -25.64 -9.76
CA GLU A 192 -30.51 -26.11 -10.66
C GLU A 192 -30.06 -27.45 -11.25
N LYS A 193 -30.46 -28.54 -10.57
CA LYS A 193 -30.80 -29.84 -11.16
C LYS A 193 -31.62 -30.67 -10.19
#